data_AF-A0A6V7PEU6-F1
#
_entry.id   AF-A0A6V7PEU6-F1
#
_cell.length_a   1.000
_cell.length_b   1.000
_cell.length_c   1.000
_cell.angle_alpha   90.00
_cell.angle_beta   90.00
_cell.angle_gamma   90.00
#
_symmetry.space_group_name_H-M   'P 1'
#
loop_
_entity.id
_entity.type
_entity.pdbx_description
1 polymer ?
#
loop_
_entity_poly.entity_id
_entity_poly.type
_entity_poly.pdbx_seq_one_letter_code
_entity_poly.pdbx_strand_id
1 'polypeptide(L)'
;MHSLLHSSLLLELVLRSLWGWGSAQPHLYTSIMGVAGRERGVLKLVHPGGFVEVHRRPMAAAEVIARNPRHSVADPRVFKNPRLVLRPDAQLNTSDVFYIVPNCTLYRLLRASHSIVEY
;
A
#
# COMPACT_ATOMS: atom_id res chain seq x y z
N MET A 1 19.43 2.07 -25.09
CA MET A 1 18.53 2.95 -24.30
C MET A 1 17.06 2.49 -24.42
N HIS A 2 16.74 1.23 -24.07
CA HIS A 2 15.39 0.66 -24.27
C HIS A 2 14.97 -0.35 -23.19
N SER A 3 15.38 -0.18 -21.92
CA SER A 3 15.04 -1.13 -20.83
C SER A 3 14.25 -0.53 -19.66
N LEU A 4 14.03 0.78 -19.64
CA LEU A 4 13.37 1.46 -18.51
C LEU A 4 11.84 1.60 -18.67
N LEU A 5 11.29 1.29 -19.85
CA LEU A 5 9.86 1.43 -20.14
C LEU A 5 9.03 0.16 -19.88
N HIS A 6 9.66 -1.03 -19.88
CA HIS A 6 8.96 -2.30 -19.65
C HIS A 6 8.68 -2.60 -18.17
N SER A 7 9.52 -2.09 -17.25
CA SER A 7 9.46 -2.36 -15.81
C SER A 7 8.33 -1.62 -15.07
N SER A 8 7.92 -0.45 -15.58
CA SER A 8 6.77 0.31 -15.07
C SER A 8 5.43 -0.37 -15.38
N LEU A 9 5.30 -0.94 -16.59
CA LEU A 9 4.05 -1.51 -17.09
C LEU A 9 3.63 -2.79 -16.35
N LEU A 10 4.58 -3.59 -15.88
CA LEU A 10 4.29 -4.86 -15.21
C LEU A 10 3.85 -4.63 -13.74
N LEU A 11 4.45 -3.65 -13.07
CA LEU A 11 3.98 -3.16 -11.77
C LEU A 11 2.60 -2.52 -11.89
N GLU A 12 2.39 -1.68 -12.90
CA GLU A 12 1.09 -1.09 -13.23
C GLU A 12 0.04 -2.17 -13.53
N LEU A 13 0.34 -3.19 -14.35
CA LEU A 13 -0.59 -4.28 -14.63
C LEU A 13 -0.97 -5.10 -13.38
N VAL A 14 -0.02 -5.34 -12.48
CA VAL A 14 -0.30 -5.98 -11.19
C VAL A 14 -1.18 -5.10 -10.31
N LEU A 15 -0.88 -3.81 -10.21
CA LEU A 15 -1.69 -2.82 -9.49
C LEU A 15 -3.11 -2.70 -10.05
N ARG A 16 -3.25 -2.67 -11.38
CA ARG A 16 -4.54 -2.63 -12.11
C ARG A 16 -5.36 -3.90 -11.89
N SER A 17 -4.71 -5.07 -11.86
CA SER A 17 -5.39 -6.36 -11.60
C SER A 17 -5.88 -6.54 -10.16
N LEU A 18 -5.28 -5.80 -9.21
CA LEU A 18 -5.60 -5.89 -7.79
C LEU A 18 -6.55 -4.78 -7.32
N TRP A 19 -6.68 -3.69 -8.07
CA TRP A 19 -7.46 -2.50 -7.69
C TRP A 19 -8.43 -1.97 -8.77
N GLY A 20 -8.52 -2.59 -9.96
CA GLY A 20 -9.59 -2.35 -10.93
C GLY A 20 -9.55 -1.00 -11.68
N TRP A 21 -8.38 -0.40 -11.91
CA TRP A 21 -8.26 0.97 -12.44
C TRP A 21 -7.52 1.09 -13.79
N GLY A 22 -7.91 2.07 -14.60
CA GLY A 22 -7.22 2.51 -15.80
C GLY A 22 -6.32 3.71 -15.53
N SER A 23 -5.06 3.62 -15.92
CA SER A 23 -4.14 4.74 -16.21
C SER A 23 -4.16 5.95 -15.25
N ALA A 24 -3.77 5.76 -13.99
CA ALA A 24 -3.43 6.89 -13.11
C ALA A 24 -2.20 6.53 -12.26
N GLN A 25 -1.11 7.26 -12.48
CA GLN A 25 0.17 7.02 -11.81
C GLN A 25 0.04 7.28 -10.29
N PRO A 26 0.59 6.40 -9.42
CA PRO A 26 0.37 6.44 -7.96
C PRO A 26 0.96 7.67 -7.26
N HIS A 27 1.84 8.43 -7.90
CA HIS A 27 2.44 9.64 -7.33
C HIS A 27 1.56 10.89 -7.45
N LEU A 28 0.58 10.90 -8.36
CA LEU A 28 -0.40 12.00 -8.48
C LEU A 28 -1.60 11.77 -7.54
N TYR A 29 -1.82 10.54 -7.07
CA TYR A 29 -2.93 10.18 -6.18
C TYR A 29 -2.83 10.77 -4.77
N THR A 30 -1.62 11.13 -4.33
CA THR A 30 -1.39 11.90 -3.10
C THR A 30 -2.01 13.30 -3.14
N SER A 31 -2.20 13.88 -4.33
CA SER A 31 -2.62 15.29 -4.48
C SER A 31 -4.06 15.47 -4.95
N ILE A 32 -4.66 14.50 -5.65
CA ILE A 32 -6.04 14.61 -6.19
C ILE A 32 -7.12 13.85 -5.40
N MET A 33 -6.76 13.06 -4.38
CA MET A 33 -7.73 12.36 -3.51
C MET A 33 -7.63 12.84 -2.06
N GLY A 34 -8.37 13.91 -1.71
CA GLY A 34 -8.52 14.41 -0.34
C GLY A 34 -9.01 13.37 0.68
N VAL A 35 -9.41 12.18 0.23
CA VAL A 35 -9.86 11.05 1.07
C VAL A 35 -8.68 10.25 1.65
N ALA A 36 -7.61 10.02 0.89
CA ALA A 36 -6.45 9.21 1.30
C ALA A 36 -5.23 10.05 1.74
N GLY A 37 -5.36 11.38 1.78
CA GLY A 37 -4.33 12.28 2.30
C GLY A 37 -4.26 12.25 3.83
N ARG A 38 -3.06 12.51 4.37
CA ARG A 38 -2.88 12.78 5.81
C ARG A 38 -3.85 13.88 6.23
N GLU A 39 -4.55 13.65 7.32
CA GLU A 39 -5.50 14.61 7.88
C GLU A 39 -5.24 14.70 9.38
N ARG A 40 -5.17 15.93 9.90
CA ARG A 40 -4.70 16.17 11.25
C ARG A 40 -5.64 15.49 12.27
N GLY A 41 -5.05 14.70 13.17
CA GLY A 41 -5.78 14.07 14.27
C GLY A 41 -6.58 12.82 13.87
N VAL A 42 -6.44 12.33 12.63
CA VAL A 42 -7.09 11.08 12.21
C VAL A 42 -6.11 10.10 11.59
N LEU A 43 -6.19 8.84 12.00
CA LEU A 43 -5.54 7.70 11.37
C LEU A 43 -6.44 7.19 10.24
N LYS A 44 -5.88 6.99 9.05
CA LYS A 44 -6.60 6.41 7.90
C LYS A 44 -6.02 5.04 7.55
N LEU A 45 -6.91 4.04 7.45
CA LEU A 45 -6.58 2.71 6.96
C LEU A 45 -7.28 2.50 5.61
N VAL A 46 -6.49 2.35 4.56
CA VAL A 46 -6.99 2.13 3.21
C VAL A 46 -7.10 0.63 2.97
N HIS A 47 -8.32 0.16 2.79
CA HIS A 47 -8.67 -1.22 2.49
C HIS A 47 -8.54 -1.53 0.98
N PRO A 48 -8.35 -2.81 0.61
CA PRO A 48 -8.45 -3.24 -0.79
C PRO A 48 -9.74 -2.74 -1.44
N GLY A 49 -9.66 -2.20 -2.66
CA GLY A 49 -10.81 -1.63 -3.37
C GLY A 49 -11.12 -0.16 -3.05
N GLY A 50 -10.36 0.48 -2.15
CA GLY A 50 -10.34 1.94 -2.00
C GLY A 50 -11.19 2.46 -0.84
N PHE A 51 -11.82 1.58 -0.07
CA PHE A 51 -12.53 1.95 1.15
C PHE A 51 -11.54 2.48 2.21
N VAL A 52 -11.89 3.59 2.88
CA VAL A 52 -11.05 4.22 3.89
C VAL A 52 -11.75 4.16 5.24
N GLU A 53 -11.15 3.43 6.18
CA GLU A 53 -11.54 3.41 7.58
C GLU A 53 -10.79 4.53 8.33
N VAL A 54 -11.52 5.31 9.14
CA VAL A 54 -10.98 6.48 9.84
C VAL A 54 -11.08 6.30 11.35
N HIS A 55 -9.98 6.54 12.05
CA HIS A 55 -9.91 6.51 13.50
C HIS A 55 -9.39 7.82 14.08
N ARG A 56 -9.96 8.25 15.22
CA ARG A 56 -9.51 9.43 15.97
C ARG A 56 -8.49 9.12 17.08
N ARG A 57 -8.02 7.87 17.13
CA ARG A 57 -7.03 7.40 18.10
C ARG A 57 -5.92 6.63 17.38
N PRO A 58 -4.69 6.60 17.93
CA PRO A 58 -3.68 5.66 17.49
C PRO A 58 -4.16 4.21 17.67
N MET A 59 -3.62 3.31 16.86
CA MET A 59 -3.93 1.88 16.91
C MET A 59 -2.67 1.03 16.79
N ALA A 60 -2.66 -0.14 17.43
CA ALA A 60 -1.59 -1.10 17.20
C ALA A 60 -1.77 -1.77 15.83
N ALA A 61 -0.67 -1.99 15.10
CA ALA A 61 -0.70 -2.75 13.86
C ALA A 61 -1.27 -4.17 14.10
N ALA A 62 -0.94 -4.81 15.23
CA ALA A 62 -1.52 -6.08 15.63
C ALA A 62 -3.05 -6.07 15.71
N GLU A 63 -3.66 -4.97 16.17
CA GLU A 63 -5.13 -4.83 16.25
C GLU A 63 -5.75 -4.83 14.85
N VAL A 64 -5.13 -4.12 13.90
CA VAL A 64 -5.58 -4.08 12.51
C VAL A 64 -5.38 -5.44 11.83
N ILE A 65 -4.25 -6.10 12.06
CA ILE A 65 -3.94 -7.44 11.52
C ILE A 65 -4.94 -8.48 12.06
N ALA A 66 -5.28 -8.43 13.35
CA ALA A 66 -6.24 -9.35 13.95
C ALA A 66 -7.63 -9.24 13.31
N ARG A 67 -8.07 -8.03 12.93
CA ARG A 67 -9.32 -7.81 12.19
C ARG A 67 -9.23 -8.23 10.72
N ASN A 68 -8.01 -8.33 10.16
CA ASN A 68 -7.75 -8.59 8.75
C ASN A 68 -6.75 -9.75 8.56
N PRO A 69 -7.09 -11.00 8.95
CA PRO A 69 -6.12 -12.09 9.14
C PRO A 69 -5.35 -12.58 7.90
N ARG A 70 -5.76 -12.17 6.68
CA ARG A 70 -5.05 -12.47 5.42
C ARG A 70 -4.31 -11.27 4.83
N HIS A 71 -4.21 -10.20 5.60
CA HIS A 71 -3.65 -8.94 5.19
C HIS A 71 -2.54 -8.52 6.15
N SER A 72 -1.67 -7.67 5.63
CA SER A 72 -0.65 -6.97 6.38
C SER A 72 -0.95 -5.47 6.36
N VAL A 73 -0.43 -4.74 7.35
CA VAL A 73 -0.46 -3.28 7.35
C VAL A 73 0.87 -2.77 6.82
N ALA A 74 0.83 -1.78 5.93
CA ALA A 74 2.02 -1.28 5.28
C ALA A 74 2.01 0.24 5.08
N ASP A 75 3.20 0.82 4.99
CA ASP A 75 3.40 2.20 4.58
C ASP A 75 2.93 2.39 3.12
N PRO A 76 2.37 3.55 2.73
CA PRO A 76 1.96 3.82 1.35
C PRO A 76 3.06 3.57 0.30
N ARG A 77 4.34 3.67 0.67
CA ARG A 77 5.49 3.39 -0.20
C ARG A 77 5.73 1.90 -0.45
N VAL A 78 4.96 0.98 0.16
CA VAL A 78 5.11 -0.47 0.00
C VAL A 78 5.02 -0.92 -1.46
N PHE A 79 4.27 -0.20 -2.29
CA PHE A 79 4.15 -0.50 -3.73
C PHE A 79 5.43 -0.19 -4.51
N LYS A 80 6.35 0.60 -3.94
CA LYS A 80 7.70 0.86 -4.47
C LYS A 80 8.76 0.00 -3.78
N ASN A 81 8.60 -0.24 -2.49
CA ASN A 81 9.48 -1.09 -1.69
C ASN A 81 8.64 -2.09 -0.86
N PRO A 82 8.46 -3.33 -1.34
CA PRO A 82 7.57 -4.31 -0.72
C PRO A 82 7.97 -4.75 0.69
N ARG A 83 9.16 -4.35 1.16
CA ARG A 83 9.66 -4.61 2.52
C ARG A 83 9.11 -3.63 3.56
N LEU A 84 8.42 -2.56 3.16
CA LEU A 84 7.83 -1.56 4.06
C LEU A 84 6.50 -2.03 4.70
N VAL A 85 6.46 -3.29 5.11
CA VAL A 85 5.38 -3.88 5.90
C VAL A 85 5.65 -3.60 7.37
N LEU A 86 4.63 -3.18 8.10
CA LEU A 86 4.75 -2.87 9.51
C LEU A 86 4.75 -4.14 10.36
N ARG A 87 5.56 -4.14 11.41
CA ARG A 87 5.54 -5.20 12.41
C ARG A 87 4.29 -5.09 13.28
N PRO A 88 3.79 -6.20 13.86
CA PRO A 88 2.60 -6.17 14.73
C PRO A 88 2.74 -5.23 15.94
N ASP A 89 3.96 -5.05 16.45
CA ASP A 89 4.29 -4.16 17.57
C ASP A 89 4.29 -2.67 17.20
N ALA A 90 4.20 -2.32 15.91
CA ALA A 90 4.19 -0.94 15.46
C ALA A 90 2.90 -0.20 15.87
N GLN A 91 3.04 1.06 16.27
CA GLN A 91 1.92 1.96 16.53
C GLN A 91 1.59 2.77 15.27
N LEU A 92 0.33 2.75 14.88
CA LEU A 92 -0.24 3.54 13.79
C LEU A 92 -0.74 4.85 14.37
N ASN A 93 -0.02 5.94 14.10
CA ASN A 93 -0.32 7.24 14.67
C ASN A 93 -1.45 7.96 13.93
N THR A 94 -2.12 8.88 14.63
CA THR A 94 -3.05 9.81 14.00
C THR A 94 -2.30 10.79 13.10
N SER A 95 -2.94 11.23 12.02
CA SER A 95 -2.38 12.01 10.91
C SER A 95 -1.52 11.21 9.93
N ASP A 96 -1.55 9.89 10.03
CA ASP A 96 -0.91 8.98 9.09
C ASP A 96 -1.93 8.15 8.32
N VAL A 97 -1.47 7.65 7.18
CA VAL A 97 -2.24 6.81 6.27
C VAL A 97 -1.47 5.53 6.10
N PHE A 98 -2.14 4.40 6.31
CA PHE A 98 -1.58 3.07 6.10
C PHE A 98 -2.49 2.26 5.20
N TYR A 99 -1.90 1.30 4.51
CA TYR A 99 -2.63 0.38 3.63
C TYR A 99 -2.78 -0.98 4.29
N ILE A 100 -3.97 -1.55 4.17
CA ILE A 100 -4.23 -2.96 4.45
C ILE A 100 -4.03 -3.69 3.13
N VAL A 101 -2.95 -4.46 3.04
CA VAL A 101 -2.49 -5.09 1.80
C VAL A 101 -2.67 -6.61 1.90
N PRO A 102 -3.33 -7.27 0.93
CA PRO A 102 -3.43 -8.72 0.91
C PRO A 102 -2.04 -9.37 0.86
N ASN A 103 -1.83 -10.45 1.61
CA ASN A 103 -0.53 -11.12 1.65
C ASN A 103 -0.12 -11.67 0.27
N CYS A 104 -1.09 -12.07 -0.56
CA CYS A 104 -0.83 -12.46 -1.95
C CYS A 104 -0.29 -11.31 -2.81
N THR A 105 -0.73 -10.08 -2.58
CA THR A 105 -0.21 -8.87 -3.24
C THR A 105 1.23 -8.63 -2.84
N LEU A 106 1.54 -8.69 -1.53
CA LEU A 106 2.91 -8.54 -1.05
C LEU A 106 3.84 -9.61 -1.62
N TYR A 107 3.40 -10.87 -1.67
CA TYR A 107 4.18 -11.95 -2.29
C TYR A 107 4.50 -11.66 -3.77
N ARG A 108 3.51 -11.20 -4.54
CA ARG A 108 3.71 -10.83 -5.96
C ARG A 108 4.66 -9.64 -6.11
N LEU A 109 4.53 -8.63 -5.26
CA LEU A 109 5.41 -7.46 -5.25
C LEU A 109 6.86 -7.84 -4.91
N LEU A 110 7.06 -8.68 -3.89
CA LEU A 110 8.39 -9.19 -3.51
C LEU A 110 9.03 -10.00 -4.63
N ARG A 111 8.29 -10.93 -5.25
CA ARG A 111 8.77 -11.72 -6.40
C ARG A 111 9.20 -10.82 -7.56
N ALA A 112 8.36 -9.85 -7.93
CA ALA A 112 8.69 -8.91 -8.99
C ALA A 112 9.94 -8.07 -8.66
N SER A 113 10.14 -7.69 -7.39
CA SER A 113 11.33 -6.92 -6.96
C SER A 113 12.63 -7.73 -7.00
N HIS A 114 12.59 -9.04 -6.76
CA HIS A 114 13.77 -9.91 -6.80
C HIS A 114 14.19 -10.24 -8.23
N SER A 115 13.25 -10.39 -9.16
CA SER A 115 13.54 -10.60 -10.59
C SER A 115 14.24 -9.41 -11.28
N ILE A 116 14.41 -8.28 -10.59
CA ILE A 116 15.08 -7.08 -11.09
C ILE A 116 16.59 -7.09 -10.78
N VAL A 117 17.06 -7.94 -9.86
CA VAL A 117 18.47 -7.97 -9.39
C VAL A 117 19.29 -9.07 -10.09
N GLU A 118 18.65 -10.01 -10.79
CA GLU A 118 19.33 -11.05 -11.56
C GLU A 118 19.52 -10.65 -13.04
N TYR A 119 20.32 -9.63 -13.36
CA TYR A 119 20.93 -9.42 -14.70
C TYR A 119 22.14 -8.50 -14.62
#